data_AF-A0A353ZCC7-F1
#
_entry.id   AF-A0A353ZCC7-F1
#
_cell.length_a   1.000
_cell.length_b   1.000
_cell.length_c   1.000
_cell.angle_alpha   90.00
_cell.angle_beta   90.00
_cell.angle_gamma   90.00
#
_symmetry.space_group_name_H-M   'P 1'
#
loop_
_entity.id
_entity.type
_entity.pdbx_description
1 polymer ?
#
loop_
_entity_poly.entity_id
_entity_poly.type
_entity_poly.pdbx_seq_one_letter_code
_entity_poly.pdbx_strand_id
1 'polypeptide(L)'
;MSQSPLQVRWTQQLARGLRTLSPGEAVVWASWLGLLLSVETLGGRFNDRWFDLGAGLSLLGWCLITVLVHNTRPLQLVSWMLRLIPSMKWWRSTLGFEWGVDLRRVPPLRRCLPPAWKKVALGLLVFSVLNALAVLAFPGGVRERIVPVFYLAFLVPWTITLGLSMFLASVMLFVIWAEIHDRAVSNFDLQGERPVQGEVLIMLACTATLLLAGLILPLWIPLAGMFVVALCVTVGLVMTSDDLVLVWRQEHRGRSGSFDGRIFIWFQAVAAIAVLANLTLLLGGGRELPFLGEWRLSTVFSPRALSDPARILTRITTWVCLGGTVAVGLDALQLALQGIWYHPRRMIEGEGQSLAPAASFETRRPVEIRCRRQLVRGLEHLFKRAARRRLPANSGLLLGLQHWFVAGLRTDANEDYFHDRDATVFDGIIGRPFHRVFSRQTRFHFWQITSALQIDLIYIERSVSFKRFVKVLRQMFEIYDMHGGTVRAEDLHFQGLTGVRVIIHDIAAGTIQPPEFENPRLANYPEPEYKELDRARVLHVFRERQESEVETPTPGESNWAPDLSHLF
;
A
#
# COMPACT_ATOMS: atom_id res chain seq x y z
N MET A 1 -9.86 12.88 55.29
CA MET A 1 -10.02 12.56 53.86
C MET A 1 -9.06 11.43 53.51
N SER A 2 -9.55 10.21 53.29
CA SER A 2 -8.71 9.08 52.88
C SER A 2 -8.34 9.22 51.41
N GLN A 3 -7.04 9.27 51.08
CA GLN A 3 -6.59 9.22 49.68
C GLN A 3 -7.04 7.92 49.04
N SER A 4 -7.50 7.98 47.79
CA SER A 4 -7.93 6.76 47.11
C SER A 4 -6.74 5.81 46.93
N PRO A 5 -6.93 4.49 47.00
CA PRO A 5 -5.84 3.52 46.80
C PRO A 5 -5.17 3.68 45.43
N LEU A 6 -5.88 4.24 44.44
CA LEU A 6 -5.31 4.65 43.16
C LEU A 6 -4.31 5.80 43.33
N GLN A 7 -4.67 6.88 44.03
CA GLN A 7 -3.75 8.01 44.27
C GLN A 7 -2.47 7.56 44.98
N VAL A 8 -2.56 6.71 46.01
CA VAL A 8 -1.39 6.19 46.73
C VAL A 8 -0.50 5.34 45.81
N ARG A 9 -1.10 4.51 44.95
CA ARG A 9 -0.35 3.70 43.98
C ARG A 9 0.35 4.57 42.93
N TRP A 10 -0.31 5.62 42.45
CA TRP A 10 0.25 6.57 41.49
C TRP A 10 1.41 7.37 42.09
N THR A 11 1.26 7.91 43.31
CA THR A 11 2.31 8.69 43.96
C THR A 11 3.52 7.83 44.30
N GLN A 12 3.33 6.59 44.75
CA GLN A 12 4.44 5.65 44.97
C GLN A 12 5.16 5.27 43.68
N GLN A 13 4.44 5.05 42.58
CA GLN A 13 5.05 4.75 41.28
C GLN A 13 5.82 5.95 40.72
N LEU A 14 5.27 7.16 40.84
CA LEU A 14 5.96 8.41 40.47
C LEU A 14 7.22 8.62 41.30
N ALA A 15 7.14 8.45 42.62
CA ALA A 15 8.29 8.62 43.51
C ALA A 15 9.41 7.62 43.22
N ARG A 16 9.08 6.36 42.89
CA ARG A 16 10.08 5.38 42.46
C ARG A 16 10.70 5.75 41.12
N GLY A 17 9.88 6.13 40.14
CA GLY A 17 10.36 6.55 38.82
C GLY A 17 11.29 7.76 38.89
N LEU A 18 10.97 8.75 39.73
CA LEU A 18 11.79 9.95 39.92
C LEU A 18 13.14 9.64 40.58
N ARG A 19 13.20 8.68 41.51
CA ARG A 19 14.46 8.30 42.19
C ARG A 19 15.44 7.56 41.29
N THR A 20 14.96 6.94 40.21
CA THR A 20 15.79 6.16 39.28
C THR A 20 16.16 6.93 38.02
N LEU A 21 15.78 8.21 37.90
CA LEU A 21 16.09 9.01 36.71
C LEU A 21 17.60 9.24 36.61
N SER A 22 18.15 8.90 35.45
CA SER A 22 19.48 9.35 35.09
C SER A 22 19.53 10.88 34.99
N PRO A 23 20.70 11.52 35.20
CA PRO A 23 20.83 12.97 35.06
C PRO A 23 20.34 13.50 33.71
N GLY A 24 20.56 12.73 32.62
CA GLY A 24 20.06 13.08 31.28
C GLY A 24 18.54 13.05 31.18
N GLU A 25 17.89 12.04 31.77
CA GLU A 25 16.42 12.00 31.81
C GLU A 25 15.85 13.13 32.67
N ALA A 26 16.46 13.43 33.81
CA ALA A 26 16.04 14.53 34.67
C ALA A 26 16.05 15.87 33.93
N VAL A 27 17.07 16.13 33.09
CA VAL A 27 17.14 17.32 32.23
C VAL A 27 16.01 17.35 31.19
N VAL A 28 15.73 16.21 30.52
CA VAL A 28 14.62 16.11 29.55
C VAL A 28 13.26 16.35 30.22
N TRP A 29 13.07 15.87 31.46
CA TRP A 29 11.82 16.11 32.20
C TRP A 29 11.68 17.52 32.73
N ALA A 30 12.75 18.07 33.31
CA ALA A 30 12.77 19.45 33.79
C ALA A 30 12.49 20.44 32.66
N SER A 31 13.04 20.18 31.47
CA SER A 31 12.76 20.98 30.27
C SER A 31 11.33 20.82 29.75
N TRP A 32 10.76 19.61 29.73
CA TRP A 32 9.33 19.42 29.43
C TRP A 32 8.43 20.19 30.40
N LEU A 33 8.69 20.09 31.71
CA LEU A 33 7.92 20.78 32.73
C LEU A 33 8.04 22.30 32.58
N GLY A 34 9.27 22.79 32.37
CA GLY A 34 9.54 24.21 32.12
C GLY A 34 8.82 24.72 30.88
N LEU A 35 8.85 23.95 29.78
CA LEU A 35 8.14 24.28 28.55
C LEU A 35 6.62 24.33 28.77
N LEU A 36 6.02 23.31 29.38
CA LEU A 36 4.57 23.23 29.61
C LEU A 36 4.09 24.37 30.53
N LEU A 37 4.82 24.65 31.61
CA LEU A 37 4.49 25.77 32.51
C LEU A 37 4.63 27.12 31.81
N SER A 38 5.68 27.31 31.01
CA SER A 38 5.87 28.54 30.23
C SER A 38 4.75 28.73 29.21
N VAL A 39 4.37 27.66 28.51
CA VAL A 39 3.29 27.66 27.51
C VAL A 39 1.94 27.95 28.15
N GLU A 40 1.60 27.35 29.29
CA GLU A 40 0.35 27.62 30.01
C GLU A 40 0.27 29.07 30.49
N THR A 41 1.34 29.54 31.15
CA THR A 41 1.36 30.88 31.76
C THR A 41 1.37 32.00 30.72
N LEU A 42 2.11 31.83 29.62
CA LEU A 42 2.16 32.81 28.54
C LEU A 42 0.92 32.71 27.65
N GLY A 43 0.44 31.51 27.33
CA GLY A 43 -0.72 31.31 26.47
C GLY A 43 -2.03 31.85 27.04
N GLY A 44 -2.21 31.79 28.37
CA GLY A 44 -3.36 32.43 29.03
C GLY A 44 -3.32 33.96 28.97
N ARG A 45 -2.14 34.56 28.74
CA ARG A 45 -1.96 36.03 28.67
C ARG A 45 -1.99 36.55 27.23
N PHE A 46 -1.45 35.79 26.28
CA PHE A 46 -1.41 36.18 24.88
C PHE A 46 -2.66 35.68 24.14
N ASN A 47 -3.53 36.61 23.75
CA ASN A 47 -4.64 36.31 22.84
C ASN A 47 -4.18 36.33 21.36
N ASP A 48 -2.99 35.81 21.08
CA ASP A 48 -2.38 35.82 19.75
C ASP A 48 -2.29 34.41 19.16
N ARG A 49 -2.79 34.24 17.93
CA ARG A 49 -2.79 32.96 17.22
C ARG A 49 -1.38 32.59 16.72
N TRP A 50 -0.49 33.56 16.55
CA TRP A 50 0.94 33.29 16.29
C TRP A 50 1.62 32.65 17.48
N PHE A 51 1.21 33.03 18.70
CA PHE A 51 1.68 32.37 19.90
C PHE A 51 1.20 30.91 19.95
N ASP A 52 -0.07 30.64 19.64
CA ASP A 52 -0.61 29.26 19.56
C ASP A 52 0.21 28.39 18.59
N LEU A 53 0.51 28.90 17.38
CA LEU A 53 1.34 28.20 16.41
C LEU A 53 2.76 27.97 16.93
N GLY A 54 3.42 29.01 17.45
CA GLY A 54 4.77 28.89 17.98
C GLY A 54 4.85 27.90 19.14
N ALA A 55 3.86 27.92 20.04
CA ALA A 55 3.77 26.98 21.15
C ALA A 55 3.54 25.54 20.66
N GLY A 56 2.62 25.34 19.70
CA GLY A 56 2.36 24.03 19.11
C GLY A 56 3.58 23.44 18.38
N LEU A 57 4.25 24.24 17.55
CA LEU A 57 5.50 23.84 16.89
C LEU A 57 6.62 23.53 17.90
N SER A 58 6.71 24.31 18.99
CA SER A 58 7.67 24.05 20.06
C SER A 58 7.40 22.70 20.74
N LEU A 59 6.13 22.37 21.00
CA LEU A 59 5.73 21.07 21.56
C LEU A 59 6.05 19.90 20.61
N LEU A 60 5.78 20.06 19.30
CA LEU A 60 6.12 19.05 18.29
C LEU A 60 7.63 18.85 18.16
N GLY A 61 8.40 19.95 18.10
CA GLY A 61 9.86 19.92 18.05
C GLY A 61 10.46 19.27 19.28
N TRP A 62 9.95 19.59 20.47
CA TRP A 62 10.41 18.99 21.73
C TRP A 62 10.05 17.49 21.82
N CYS A 63 8.89 17.10 21.28
CA CYS A 63 8.52 15.69 21.11
C CYS A 63 9.50 14.96 20.18
N LEU A 64 9.83 15.54 19.02
CA LEU A 64 10.80 14.98 18.08
C LEU A 64 12.19 14.83 18.71
N ILE A 65 12.68 15.86 19.40
CA ILE A 65 13.95 15.80 20.15
C ILE A 65 13.90 14.66 21.18
N THR A 66 12.79 14.53 21.92
CA THR A 66 12.62 13.45 22.90
C THR A 66 12.67 12.07 22.23
N VAL A 67 12.06 11.90 21.06
CA VAL A 67 12.11 10.65 20.28
C VAL A 67 13.53 10.36 19.77
N LEU A 68 14.24 11.37 19.25
CA LEU A 68 15.62 11.21 18.79
C LEU A 68 16.57 10.84 19.94
N VAL A 69 16.41 11.51 21.09
CA VAL A 69 17.16 11.17 22.32
C VAL A 69 16.78 9.77 22.78
N HIS A 70 15.50 9.39 22.77
CA HIS A 70 15.05 8.06 23.16
C HIS A 70 15.63 6.95 22.26
N ASN A 71 15.74 7.19 20.97
CA ASN A 71 16.31 6.23 20.01
C ASN A 71 17.82 6.03 20.21
N THR A 72 18.53 7.06 20.65
CA THR A 72 19.98 6.95 20.96
C THR A 72 20.22 6.43 22.38
N ARG A 73 19.36 6.79 23.33
CA ARG A 73 19.41 6.39 24.74
C ARG A 73 17.99 6.14 25.24
N PRO A 74 17.59 4.88 25.48
CA PRO A 74 16.22 4.56 25.84
C PRO A 74 15.83 5.19 27.19
N LEU A 75 15.13 6.32 27.12
CA LEU A 75 14.55 7.00 28.27
C LEU A 75 13.52 6.09 28.96
N GLN A 76 13.79 5.67 30.19
CA GLN A 76 12.97 4.75 30.98
C GLN A 76 11.55 5.27 31.14
N LEU A 77 11.38 6.56 31.39
CA LEU A 77 10.06 7.14 31.61
C LEU A 77 9.22 7.19 30.33
N VAL A 78 9.85 7.44 29.16
CA VAL A 78 9.18 7.32 27.85
C VAL A 78 8.77 5.86 27.62
N SER A 79 9.66 4.90 27.90
CA SER A 79 9.33 3.49 27.79
C SER A 79 8.18 3.07 28.72
N TRP A 80 8.12 3.66 29.92
CA TRP A 80 7.03 3.46 30.87
C TRP A 80 5.71 4.08 30.39
N MET A 81 5.74 5.31 29.86
CA MET A 81 4.56 5.93 29.23
C MET A 81 4.06 5.11 28.05
N LEU A 82 4.96 4.62 27.18
CA LEU A 82 4.59 3.74 26.08
C LEU A 82 3.98 2.42 26.56
N ARG A 83 4.37 1.90 27.74
CA ARG A 83 3.70 0.75 28.38
C ARG A 83 2.30 1.08 28.88
N LEU A 84 2.07 2.32 29.33
CA LEU A 84 0.74 2.81 29.72
C LEU A 84 -0.19 3.06 28.54
N ILE A 85 0.33 3.00 27.31
CA ILE A 85 -0.44 3.02 26.07
C ILE A 85 -0.57 1.55 25.61
N PRO A 86 -1.46 0.73 26.23
CA PRO A 86 -1.75 -0.63 25.76
C PRO A 86 -2.26 -0.61 24.31
N SER A 87 -2.72 0.57 23.86
CA SER A 87 -3.15 0.80 22.50
C SER A 87 -2.03 0.62 21.48
N MET A 88 -0.73 0.82 21.73
CA MET A 88 0.24 0.69 20.62
C MET A 88 0.43 -0.76 20.14
N LYS A 89 0.51 -1.73 21.06
CA LYS A 89 0.52 -3.16 20.68
C LYS A 89 -0.82 -3.57 20.07
N TRP A 90 -1.92 -3.05 20.61
CA TRP A 90 -3.25 -3.24 20.02
C TRP A 90 -3.33 -2.63 18.61
N TRP A 91 -2.85 -1.42 18.37
CA TRP A 91 -2.85 -0.73 17.09
C TRP A 91 -1.99 -1.48 16.08
N ARG A 92 -0.76 -1.89 16.43
CA ARG A 92 0.06 -2.73 15.54
C ARG A 92 -0.63 -4.05 15.19
N SER A 93 -1.15 -4.77 16.18
CA SER A 93 -1.83 -6.05 15.94
C SER A 93 -3.21 -5.93 15.27
N THR A 94 -3.87 -4.78 15.37
CA THR A 94 -5.19 -4.53 14.77
C THR A 94 -5.09 -3.79 13.44
N LEU A 95 -3.98 -3.13 13.11
CA LEU A 95 -3.74 -2.48 11.82
C LEU A 95 -2.83 -3.27 10.89
N GLY A 96 -2.06 -4.23 11.42
CA GLY A 96 -1.29 -5.18 10.62
C GLY A 96 -2.22 -6.09 9.84
N PHE A 97 -2.47 -5.71 8.59
CA PHE A 97 -3.23 -6.49 7.63
C PHE A 97 -2.36 -6.75 6.42
N GLU A 98 -2.33 -8.02 6.02
CA GLU A 98 -1.90 -8.40 4.70
C GLU A 98 -3.11 -8.27 3.78
N TRP A 99 -2.93 -7.66 2.61
CA TRP A 99 -3.98 -7.49 1.63
C TRP A 99 -3.53 -8.15 0.33
N GLY A 100 -4.46 -8.82 -0.33
CA GLY A 100 -4.25 -9.44 -1.63
C GLY A 100 -5.48 -9.29 -2.50
N VAL A 101 -5.35 -9.61 -3.78
CA VAL A 101 -6.50 -9.67 -4.69
C VAL A 101 -7.00 -11.11 -4.73
N ASP A 102 -8.31 -11.31 -4.57
CA ASP A 102 -8.94 -12.63 -4.70
C ASP A 102 -9.01 -13.00 -6.18
N LEU A 103 -8.09 -13.89 -6.57
CA LEU A 103 -7.98 -14.38 -7.94
C LEU A 103 -9.02 -15.44 -8.31
N ARG A 104 -9.55 -16.16 -7.33
CA ARG A 104 -10.31 -17.40 -7.60
C ARG A 104 -11.80 -17.19 -7.50
N ARG A 105 -12.27 -16.35 -6.56
CA ARG A 105 -13.68 -16.08 -6.25
C ARG A 105 -14.55 -17.30 -5.90
N VAL A 106 -14.01 -18.51 -5.99
CA VAL A 106 -14.68 -19.80 -5.73
C VAL A 106 -13.70 -20.65 -4.91
N PRO A 107 -14.06 -21.07 -3.68
CA PRO A 107 -15.28 -20.72 -2.97
C PRO A 107 -15.29 -19.22 -2.61
N PRO A 108 -16.47 -18.57 -2.52
CA PRO A 108 -16.52 -17.18 -2.10
C PRO A 108 -16.09 -17.05 -0.65
N LEU A 109 -14.99 -16.33 -0.40
CA LEU A 109 -14.63 -15.92 0.95
C LEU A 109 -15.76 -15.10 1.60
N ARG A 110 -15.87 -15.20 2.92
CA ARG A 110 -16.87 -14.43 3.66
C ARG A 110 -16.64 -12.94 3.41
N ARG A 111 -17.65 -12.29 2.82
CA ARG A 111 -17.64 -10.85 2.57
C ARG A 111 -17.71 -10.09 3.90
N CYS A 112 -16.58 -9.59 4.38
CA CYS A 112 -16.51 -8.79 5.59
C CYS A 112 -15.39 -7.74 5.50
N LEU A 113 -15.70 -6.52 5.92
CA LEU A 113 -14.68 -5.49 6.12
C LEU A 113 -13.83 -5.81 7.36
N PRO A 114 -12.53 -5.51 7.33
CA PRO A 114 -11.66 -5.61 8.49
C PRO A 114 -12.29 -4.91 9.72
N PRO A 115 -12.33 -5.55 10.90
CA PRO A 115 -12.94 -4.95 12.07
C PRO A 115 -12.30 -3.61 12.48
N ALA A 116 -10.99 -3.46 12.25
CA ALA A 116 -10.30 -2.19 12.51
C ALA A 116 -10.81 -1.08 11.61
N TRP A 117 -11.06 -1.38 10.33
CA TRP A 117 -11.58 -0.41 9.38
C TRP A 117 -12.97 0.06 9.75
N LYS A 118 -13.84 -0.84 10.18
CA LYS A 118 -15.16 -0.46 10.71
C LYS A 118 -15.02 0.49 11.92
N LYS A 119 -14.07 0.23 12.82
CA LYS A 119 -13.81 1.09 13.98
C LYS A 119 -13.22 2.43 13.59
N VAL A 120 -12.28 2.47 12.63
CA VAL A 120 -11.68 3.71 12.12
C VAL A 120 -12.74 4.54 11.39
N ALA A 121 -13.54 3.92 10.53
CA ALA A 121 -14.65 4.57 9.84
C ALA A 121 -15.67 5.15 10.83
N LEU A 122 -16.09 4.35 11.82
CA LEU A 122 -17.02 4.80 12.87
C LEU A 122 -16.40 5.91 13.72
N GLY A 123 -15.12 5.78 14.10
CA GLY A 123 -14.41 6.79 14.88
C GLY A 123 -14.28 8.11 14.12
N LEU A 124 -13.97 8.05 12.83
CA LEU A 124 -13.90 9.22 11.96
C LEU A 124 -15.28 9.87 11.78
N LEU A 125 -16.34 9.06 11.63
CA LEU A 125 -17.71 9.57 11.55
C LEU A 125 -18.13 10.26 12.85
N VAL A 126 -17.92 9.62 14.00
CA VAL A 126 -18.23 10.19 15.32
C VAL A 126 -17.43 11.48 15.54
N PHE A 127 -16.14 11.48 15.22
CA PHE A 127 -15.31 12.67 15.28
C PHE A 127 -15.83 13.79 14.38
N SER A 128 -16.29 13.44 13.18
CA SER A 128 -16.90 14.39 12.23
C SER A 128 -18.15 15.06 12.79
N VAL A 129 -19.04 14.25 13.37
CA VAL A 129 -20.27 14.74 13.99
C VAL A 129 -19.95 15.61 15.20
N LEU A 130 -19.03 15.19 16.06
CA LEU A 130 -18.63 15.96 17.24
C LEU A 130 -18.02 17.30 16.86
N ASN A 131 -17.16 17.35 15.83
CA ASN A 131 -16.60 18.61 15.35
C ASN A 131 -17.68 19.52 14.76
N ALA A 132 -18.59 18.97 13.96
CA ALA A 132 -19.71 19.75 13.42
C ALA A 132 -20.57 20.34 14.55
N LEU A 133 -20.92 19.54 15.56
CA LEU A 133 -21.66 19.99 16.74
C LEU A 133 -20.89 21.03 17.56
N ALA A 134 -19.56 20.87 17.72
CA ALA A 134 -18.73 21.83 18.42
C ALA A 134 -18.68 23.18 17.69
N VAL A 135 -18.58 23.17 16.35
CA VAL A 135 -18.61 24.39 15.54
C VAL A 135 -19.98 25.10 15.65
N LEU A 136 -21.07 24.33 15.69
CA LEU A 136 -22.42 24.88 15.88
C LEU A 136 -22.65 25.43 17.29
N ALA A 137 -22.19 24.72 18.32
CA ALA A 137 -22.37 25.12 19.72
C ALA A 137 -21.48 26.31 20.11
N PHE A 138 -20.31 26.44 19.47
CA PHE A 138 -19.32 27.47 19.77
C PHE A 138 -18.97 28.27 18.50
N PRO A 139 -19.87 29.16 18.02
CA PRO A 139 -19.62 29.96 16.82
C PRO A 139 -18.46 30.95 16.98
N GLY A 140 -18.15 31.37 18.22
CA GLY A 140 -16.93 32.12 18.57
C GLY A 140 -15.64 31.27 18.55
N GLY A 141 -15.79 29.95 18.44
CA GLY A 141 -14.70 28.97 18.47
C GLY A 141 -14.47 28.39 19.85
N VAL A 142 -14.08 27.11 19.86
CA VAL A 142 -13.76 26.35 21.09
C VAL A 142 -12.65 27.02 21.92
N ARG A 143 -11.73 27.71 21.25
CA ARG A 143 -10.63 28.46 21.86
C ARG A 143 -11.09 29.46 22.92
N GLU A 144 -12.10 30.27 22.63
CA GLU A 144 -12.57 31.35 23.51
C GLU A 144 -13.13 30.83 24.85
N ARG A 145 -13.58 29.57 24.88
CA ARG A 145 -14.13 28.92 26.08
C ARG A 145 -13.09 28.15 26.88
N ILE A 146 -12.15 27.46 26.21
CA ILE A 146 -11.19 26.58 26.88
C ILE A 146 -9.95 27.35 27.36
N VAL A 147 -9.42 28.28 26.54
CA VAL A 147 -8.18 28.99 26.85
C VAL A 147 -8.19 29.73 28.20
N PRO A 148 -9.28 30.42 28.61
CA PRO A 148 -9.32 31.09 29.91
C PRO A 148 -9.27 30.14 31.12
N VAL A 149 -9.64 28.86 30.93
CA VAL A 149 -9.70 27.86 32.00
C VAL A 149 -8.41 27.05 32.05
N PHE A 150 -7.95 26.56 30.91
CA PHE A 150 -6.77 25.71 30.81
C PHE A 150 -6.22 25.73 29.38
N TYR A 151 -5.16 26.50 29.14
CA TYR A 151 -4.64 26.74 27.80
C TYR A 151 -4.09 25.46 27.16
N LEU A 152 -3.38 24.62 27.90
CA LEU A 152 -2.87 23.35 27.42
C LEU A 152 -3.97 22.36 27.01
N ALA A 153 -5.16 22.40 27.63
CA ALA A 153 -6.28 21.57 27.18
C ALA A 153 -6.80 21.96 25.80
N PHE A 154 -6.64 23.22 25.40
CA PHE A 154 -6.89 23.64 24.02
C PHE A 154 -5.69 23.31 23.12
N LEU A 155 -4.49 23.66 23.56
CA LEU A 155 -3.29 23.59 22.73
C LEU A 155 -2.88 22.16 22.38
N VAL A 156 -3.01 21.18 23.30
CA VAL A 156 -2.58 19.79 23.03
C VAL A 156 -3.40 19.15 21.90
N PRO A 157 -4.75 19.11 21.94
CA PRO A 157 -5.55 18.62 20.81
C PRO A 157 -5.29 19.39 19.52
N TRP A 158 -5.15 20.72 19.62
CA TRP A 158 -4.83 21.56 18.47
C TRP A 158 -3.48 21.22 17.84
N THR A 159 -2.46 20.96 18.67
CA THR A 159 -1.12 20.56 18.23
C THR A 159 -1.10 19.16 17.63
N ILE A 160 -1.88 18.22 18.16
CA ILE A 160 -2.05 16.89 17.56
C ILE A 160 -2.70 17.00 16.17
N THR A 161 -3.75 17.83 16.07
CA THR A 161 -4.47 18.14 14.84
C THR A 161 -3.52 18.76 13.80
N LEU A 162 -2.69 19.72 14.23
CA LEU A 162 -1.62 20.34 13.46
C LEU A 162 -0.56 19.34 12.97
N GLY A 163 -0.07 18.50 13.87
CA GLY A 163 0.94 17.49 13.53
C GLY A 163 0.39 16.47 12.51
N LEU A 164 -0.86 16.04 12.69
CA LEU A 164 -1.55 15.16 11.76
C LEU A 164 -1.76 15.83 10.39
N SER A 165 -2.09 17.12 10.38
CA SER A 165 -2.29 17.88 9.14
C SER A 165 -0.99 18.05 8.36
N MET A 166 0.13 18.36 9.05
CA MET A 166 1.46 18.43 8.45
C MET A 166 1.93 17.08 7.91
N PHE A 167 1.71 16.01 8.69
CA PHE A 167 2.02 14.65 8.26
C PHE A 167 1.22 14.26 7.01
N LEU A 168 -0.09 14.51 7.00
CA LEU A 168 -0.96 14.22 5.86
C LEU A 168 -0.55 15.04 4.62
N ALA A 169 -0.25 16.33 4.79
CA ALA A 169 0.25 17.16 3.70
C ALA A 169 1.58 16.63 3.14
N SER A 170 2.50 16.18 4.00
CA SER A 170 3.76 15.57 3.57
C SER A 170 3.54 14.27 2.80
N VAL A 171 2.65 13.39 3.27
CA VAL A 171 2.27 12.17 2.56
C VAL A 171 1.65 12.50 1.21
N MET A 172 0.77 13.50 1.14
CA MET A 172 0.11 13.90 -0.12
C MET A 172 1.09 14.55 -1.10
N LEU A 173 2.05 15.36 -0.63
CA LEU A 173 3.15 15.86 -1.48
C LEU A 173 4.01 14.71 -2.01
N PHE A 174 4.29 13.71 -1.19
CA PHE A 174 5.00 12.52 -1.63
C PHE A 174 4.21 11.74 -2.69
N VAL A 175 2.89 11.61 -2.55
CA VAL A 175 2.04 10.96 -3.57
C VAL A 175 2.04 11.75 -4.88
N ILE A 176 1.90 13.09 -4.82
CA ILE A 176 1.99 13.95 -6.01
C ILE A 176 3.34 13.76 -6.69
N TRP A 177 4.42 13.74 -5.90
CA TRP A 177 5.76 13.51 -6.41
C TRP A 177 5.88 12.13 -7.06
N ALA A 178 5.44 11.07 -6.37
CA ALA A 178 5.50 9.71 -6.87
C ALA A 178 4.76 9.56 -8.20
N GLU A 179 3.59 10.18 -8.33
CA GLU A 179 2.84 10.17 -9.60
C GLU A 179 3.55 10.92 -10.73
N ILE A 180 4.11 12.10 -10.45
CA ILE A 180 4.90 12.85 -11.45
C ILE A 180 6.13 12.03 -11.85
N HIS A 181 6.81 11.44 -10.87
CA HIS A 181 7.97 10.58 -11.05
C HIS A 181 7.62 9.38 -11.91
N ASP A 182 6.59 8.61 -11.57
CA ASP A 182 6.17 7.42 -12.28
C ASP A 182 5.76 7.74 -13.72
N ARG A 183 5.03 8.83 -13.93
CA ARG A 183 4.68 9.28 -15.28
C ARG A 183 5.92 9.66 -16.08
N ALA A 184 6.86 10.40 -15.49
CA ALA A 184 8.12 10.74 -16.12
C ALA A 184 8.93 9.49 -16.48
N VAL A 185 9.18 8.58 -15.52
CA VAL A 185 9.87 7.31 -15.74
C VAL A 185 9.23 6.52 -16.86
N SER A 186 7.90 6.39 -16.81
CA SER A 186 7.15 5.56 -17.75
C SER A 186 7.24 6.07 -19.21
N ASN A 187 7.46 7.38 -19.40
CA ASN A 187 7.62 8.01 -20.71
C ASN A 187 9.05 7.87 -21.24
N PHE A 188 10.07 8.07 -20.41
CA PHE A 188 11.49 8.06 -20.82
C PHE A 188 12.10 6.66 -20.97
N ASP A 189 11.42 5.65 -20.45
CA ASP A 189 11.85 4.25 -20.48
C ASP A 189 12.17 3.68 -21.89
N LEU A 190 11.86 4.41 -22.98
CA LEU A 190 12.13 4.00 -24.37
C LEU A 190 13.21 4.82 -25.10
N GLN A 191 13.59 6.01 -24.61
CA GLN A 191 14.21 7.05 -25.46
C GLN A 191 15.55 7.61 -24.98
N GLY A 192 16.16 7.10 -23.90
CA GLY A 192 17.52 7.49 -23.50
C GLY A 192 17.59 8.13 -22.11
N GLU A 193 18.56 9.04 -21.92
CA GLU A 193 18.82 9.68 -20.62
C GLU A 193 17.62 10.51 -20.14
N ARG A 194 17.25 10.30 -18.88
CA ARG A 194 16.13 10.97 -18.22
C ARG A 194 16.53 12.40 -17.84
N PRO A 195 15.81 13.45 -18.29
CA PRO A 195 16.06 14.80 -17.83
C PRO A 195 15.45 15.00 -16.44
N VAL A 196 16.21 14.65 -15.38
CA VAL A 196 15.80 14.82 -13.97
C VAL A 196 15.39 16.27 -13.66
N GLN A 197 16.01 17.24 -14.33
CA GLN A 197 15.71 18.67 -14.16
C GLN A 197 14.26 19.02 -14.51
N GLY A 198 13.70 18.41 -15.56
CA GLY A 198 12.33 18.69 -15.99
C GLY A 198 11.30 18.22 -14.98
N GLU A 199 11.53 17.05 -14.38
CA GLU A 199 10.69 16.50 -13.33
C GLU A 199 10.73 17.35 -12.05
N VAL A 200 11.94 17.73 -11.60
CA VAL A 200 12.11 18.60 -10.43
C VAL A 200 11.43 19.95 -10.67
N LEU A 201 11.54 20.51 -11.87
CA LEU A 201 10.87 21.77 -12.22
C LEU A 201 9.34 21.64 -12.17
N ILE A 202 8.78 20.55 -12.71
CA ILE A 202 7.33 20.27 -12.67
C ILE A 202 6.87 20.10 -11.22
N MET A 203 7.62 19.35 -10.40
CA MET A 203 7.33 19.16 -8.98
C MET A 203 7.33 20.49 -8.22
N LEU A 204 8.35 21.32 -8.42
CA LEU A 204 8.45 22.65 -7.81
C LEU A 204 7.31 23.55 -8.28
N ALA A 205 6.98 23.53 -9.57
CA ALA A 205 5.88 24.31 -10.12
C ALA A 205 4.52 23.88 -9.56
N CYS A 206 4.24 22.57 -9.48
CA CYS A 206 3.02 22.03 -8.87
C CYS A 206 2.93 22.41 -7.40
N THR A 207 4.01 22.22 -6.64
CA THR A 207 4.05 22.57 -5.21
C THR A 207 3.86 24.07 -5.00
N ALA A 208 4.58 24.91 -5.74
CA ALA A 208 4.44 26.37 -5.67
C ALA A 208 3.03 26.82 -6.04
N THR A 209 2.41 26.20 -7.05
CA THR A 209 1.02 26.50 -7.46
C THR A 209 0.03 26.15 -6.35
N LEU A 210 0.18 24.98 -5.71
CA LEU A 210 -0.70 24.56 -4.59
C LEU A 210 -0.52 25.47 -3.36
N LEU A 211 0.72 25.88 -3.05
CA LEU A 211 0.99 26.84 -1.97
C LEU A 211 0.39 28.21 -2.28
N LEU A 212 0.59 28.72 -3.49
CA LEU A 212 0.06 30.02 -3.92
C LEU A 212 -1.48 30.01 -3.95
N ALA A 213 -2.09 28.92 -4.42
CA ALA A 213 -3.52 28.70 -4.35
C ALA A 213 -4.03 28.71 -2.90
N GLY A 214 -3.30 28.07 -1.97
CA GLY A 214 -3.61 28.13 -0.53
C GLY A 214 -3.56 29.53 0.07
N LEU A 215 -2.72 30.41 -0.45
CA LEU A 215 -2.62 31.79 0.03
C LEU A 215 -3.72 32.68 -0.54
N ILE A 216 -4.07 32.49 -1.83
CA ILE A 216 -4.95 33.40 -2.57
C ILE A 216 -6.42 32.95 -2.54
N LEU A 217 -6.68 31.66 -2.66
CA LEU A 217 -8.02 31.14 -2.92
C LEU A 217 -8.76 30.76 -1.62
N PRO A 218 -10.10 30.93 -1.59
CA PRO A 218 -10.90 30.60 -0.43
C PRO A 218 -10.98 29.09 -0.17
N LEU A 219 -11.15 28.74 1.11
CA LEU A 219 -11.10 27.38 1.63
C LEU A 219 -12.22 26.46 1.13
N TRP A 220 -13.36 27.01 0.71
CA TRP A 220 -14.46 26.21 0.18
C TRP A 220 -14.14 25.60 -1.19
N ILE A 221 -13.25 26.22 -1.98
CA ILE A 221 -12.87 25.72 -3.31
C ILE A 221 -12.18 24.35 -3.22
N PRO A 222 -11.12 24.15 -2.44
CA PRO A 222 -10.49 22.83 -2.34
C PRO A 222 -11.42 21.79 -1.69
N LEU A 223 -12.31 22.19 -0.78
CA LEU A 223 -13.34 21.29 -0.22
C LEU A 223 -14.34 20.84 -1.31
N ALA A 224 -14.83 21.77 -2.14
CA ALA A 224 -15.71 21.47 -3.26
C ALA A 224 -14.99 20.60 -4.31
N GLY A 225 -13.72 20.90 -4.62
CA GLY A 225 -12.89 20.09 -5.50
C GLY A 225 -12.74 18.65 -5.00
N MET A 226 -12.44 18.47 -3.70
CA MET A 226 -12.38 17.15 -3.07
C MET A 226 -13.72 16.42 -3.14
N PHE A 227 -14.84 17.11 -2.93
CA PHE A 227 -16.17 16.54 -3.08
C PHE A 227 -16.45 16.07 -4.53
N VAL A 228 -16.07 16.87 -5.53
CA VAL A 228 -16.17 16.48 -6.95
C VAL A 228 -15.32 15.24 -7.22
N VAL A 229 -14.07 15.18 -6.71
CA VAL A 229 -13.22 13.99 -6.85
C VAL A 229 -13.88 12.77 -6.20
N ALA A 230 -14.40 12.89 -4.98
CA ALA A 230 -15.11 11.81 -4.30
C ALA A 230 -16.34 11.34 -5.09
N LEU A 231 -17.10 12.27 -5.69
CA LEU A 231 -18.24 11.96 -6.54
C LEU A 231 -17.79 11.22 -7.80
N CYS A 232 -16.76 11.70 -8.50
CA CYS A 232 -16.21 11.05 -9.68
C CYS A 232 -15.68 9.64 -9.37
N VAL A 233 -14.97 9.46 -8.25
CA VAL A 233 -14.53 8.15 -7.78
C VAL A 233 -15.75 7.26 -7.47
N THR A 234 -16.76 7.78 -6.78
CA THR A 234 -17.98 7.03 -6.46
C THR A 234 -18.70 6.58 -7.73
N VAL A 235 -18.93 7.48 -8.68
CA VAL A 235 -19.57 7.17 -9.98
C VAL A 235 -18.73 6.16 -10.76
N GLY A 236 -17.41 6.39 -10.86
CA GLY A 236 -16.50 5.47 -11.53
C GLY A 236 -16.54 4.07 -10.93
N LEU A 237 -16.61 3.96 -9.61
CA LEU A 237 -16.73 2.69 -8.90
C LEU A 237 -18.10 2.04 -9.03
N VAL A 238 -19.19 2.80 -9.11
CA VAL A 238 -20.52 2.25 -9.40
C VAL A 238 -20.58 1.70 -10.84
N MET A 239 -19.82 2.28 -11.76
CA MET A 239 -19.73 1.82 -13.15
C MET A 239 -18.74 0.66 -13.37
N THR A 240 -17.81 0.42 -12.43
CA THR A 240 -16.95 -0.76 -12.46
C THR A 240 -17.73 -1.99 -11.99
N SER A 241 -17.39 -3.16 -12.52
CA SER A 241 -18.02 -4.41 -12.11
C SER A 241 -17.52 -4.88 -10.73
N ASP A 242 -18.29 -5.77 -10.08
CA ASP A 242 -18.06 -6.35 -8.73
C ASP A 242 -16.85 -7.31 -8.67
N ASP A 243 -15.87 -7.08 -9.54
CA ASP A 243 -14.89 -8.05 -9.97
C ASP A 243 -13.54 -7.87 -9.26
N LEU A 244 -13.30 -6.68 -8.71
CA LEU A 244 -12.20 -6.44 -7.80
C LEU A 244 -12.64 -6.86 -6.39
N VAL A 245 -12.29 -8.08 -6.02
CA VAL A 245 -12.43 -8.58 -4.65
C VAL A 245 -11.06 -8.54 -4.01
N LEU A 246 -10.92 -7.80 -2.90
CA LEU A 246 -9.73 -7.81 -2.07
C LEU A 246 -9.91 -8.81 -0.94
N VAL A 247 -8.88 -9.60 -0.69
CA VAL A 247 -8.74 -10.43 0.50
C VAL A 247 -7.89 -9.67 1.49
N TRP A 248 -8.25 -9.75 2.77
CA TRP A 248 -7.40 -9.33 3.85
C TRP A 248 -7.15 -10.49 4.79
N ARG A 249 -5.98 -10.51 5.42
CA ARG A 249 -5.60 -11.42 6.50
C ARG A 249 -5.02 -10.62 7.64
N GLN A 250 -5.51 -10.87 8.85
CA GLN A 250 -4.98 -10.29 10.07
C GLN A 250 -3.96 -11.24 10.69
N GLU A 251 -2.68 -10.86 10.64
CA GLU A 251 -1.52 -11.67 11.04
C GLU A 251 -1.71 -12.31 12.43
N HIS A 252 -2.05 -11.52 13.45
CA HIS A 252 -2.15 -11.99 14.83
C HIS A 252 -3.41 -12.80 15.18
N ARG A 253 -4.45 -12.78 14.34
CA ARG A 253 -5.75 -13.42 14.66
C ARG A 253 -6.14 -14.54 13.71
N GLY A 254 -5.37 -14.75 12.63
CA GLY A 254 -5.72 -15.68 11.56
C GLY A 254 -7.07 -15.38 10.91
N ARG A 255 -7.64 -14.19 11.13
CA ARG A 255 -8.91 -13.79 10.53
C ARG A 255 -8.64 -13.35 9.12
N SER A 256 -9.31 -13.99 8.17
CA SER A 256 -9.36 -13.56 6.79
C SER A 256 -10.79 -13.20 6.40
N GLY A 257 -10.90 -12.42 5.35
CA GLY A 257 -12.16 -12.05 4.75
C GLY A 257 -11.93 -11.48 3.38
N SER A 258 -12.98 -11.47 2.58
CA SER A 258 -12.98 -10.71 1.34
C SER A 258 -13.87 -9.50 1.46
N PHE A 259 -13.62 -8.50 0.66
CA PHE A 259 -14.52 -7.37 0.48
C PHE A 259 -14.32 -6.81 -0.90
N ASP A 260 -15.27 -6.00 -1.32
CA ASP A 260 -15.20 -5.32 -2.59
C ASP A 260 -14.08 -4.26 -2.53
N GLY A 261 -13.07 -4.40 -3.38
CA GLY A 261 -11.97 -3.44 -3.43
C GLY A 261 -12.40 -2.07 -3.95
N ARG A 262 -13.59 -1.94 -4.54
CA ARG A 262 -14.18 -0.62 -4.81
C ARG A 262 -14.47 0.12 -3.50
N ILE A 263 -14.98 -0.59 -2.49
CA ILE A 263 -15.21 -0.01 -1.16
C ILE A 263 -13.88 0.40 -0.53
N PHE A 264 -12.80 -0.33 -0.77
CA PHE A 264 -11.45 0.06 -0.34
C PHE A 264 -11.02 1.40 -0.92
N ILE A 265 -11.06 1.50 -2.25
CA ILE A 265 -10.65 2.68 -3.01
C ILE A 265 -11.50 3.88 -2.58
N TRP A 266 -12.82 3.68 -2.49
CA TRP A 266 -13.75 4.70 -2.01
C TRP A 266 -13.44 5.13 -0.58
N PHE A 267 -13.23 4.18 0.33
CA PHE A 267 -12.93 4.47 1.73
C PHE A 267 -11.63 5.25 1.87
N GLN A 268 -10.57 4.91 1.15
CA GLN A 268 -9.32 5.66 1.18
C GLN A 268 -9.50 7.10 0.72
N ALA A 269 -10.19 7.31 -0.41
CA ALA A 269 -10.47 8.64 -0.92
C ALA A 269 -11.33 9.46 0.05
N VAL A 270 -12.44 8.90 0.54
CA VAL A 270 -13.39 9.60 1.42
C VAL A 270 -12.83 9.81 2.82
N ALA A 271 -12.08 8.86 3.38
CA ALA A 271 -11.50 9.01 4.71
C ALA A 271 -10.47 10.15 4.75
N ALA A 272 -9.62 10.28 3.71
CA ALA A 272 -8.70 11.40 3.60
C ALA A 272 -9.46 12.74 3.57
N ILE A 273 -10.49 12.84 2.73
CA ILE A 273 -11.33 14.04 2.61
C ILE A 273 -12.04 14.37 3.93
N ALA A 274 -12.59 13.36 4.61
CA ALA A 274 -13.27 13.55 5.89
C ALA A 274 -12.30 14.00 6.99
N VAL A 275 -11.10 13.41 7.07
CA VAL A 275 -10.05 13.88 8.00
C VAL A 275 -9.73 15.34 7.71
N LEU A 276 -9.55 15.71 6.45
CA LEU A 276 -9.22 17.08 6.05
C LEU A 276 -10.33 18.06 6.36
N ALA A 277 -11.58 17.74 6.01
CA ALA A 277 -12.74 18.58 6.34
C ALA A 277 -12.83 18.82 7.85
N ASN A 278 -12.54 17.82 8.67
CA ASN A 278 -12.48 17.97 10.12
C ASN A 278 -11.34 18.86 10.60
N LEU A 279 -10.14 18.66 10.07
CA LEU A 279 -9.00 19.54 10.35
C LEU A 279 -9.35 20.99 9.97
N THR A 280 -9.98 21.19 8.83
CA THR A 280 -10.43 22.49 8.34
C THR A 280 -11.47 23.12 9.25
N LEU A 281 -12.47 22.35 9.71
CA LEU A 281 -13.49 22.80 10.66
C LEU A 281 -12.88 23.21 12.00
N LEU A 282 -11.93 22.42 12.50
CA LEU A 282 -11.27 22.64 13.78
C LEU A 282 -10.31 23.85 13.75
N LEU A 283 -9.56 24.01 12.67
CA LEU A 283 -8.50 25.02 12.57
C LEU A 283 -8.99 26.35 11.95
N GLY A 284 -9.96 26.31 11.04
CA GLY A 284 -10.41 27.48 10.27
C GLY A 284 -11.42 28.38 11.00
N GLY A 285 -12.14 27.83 11.99
CA GLY A 285 -13.25 28.51 12.66
C GLY A 285 -14.48 28.66 11.75
N GLY A 286 -15.68 28.54 12.30
CA GLY A 286 -16.94 28.45 11.54
C GLY A 286 -17.29 29.63 10.62
N ARG A 287 -16.49 30.70 10.60
CA ARG A 287 -16.77 31.92 9.81
C ARG A 287 -16.43 31.84 8.32
N GLU A 288 -15.62 30.88 7.88
CA GLU A 288 -15.27 30.75 6.44
C GLU A 288 -16.12 29.74 5.67
N LEU A 289 -16.95 28.94 6.35
CA LEU A 289 -17.85 28.01 5.68
C LEU A 289 -19.13 28.74 5.28
N PRO A 290 -19.57 28.63 4.00
CA PRO A 290 -20.76 29.31 3.48
C PRO A 290 -22.07 28.66 3.95
N PHE A 291 -22.12 28.20 5.20
CA PHE A 291 -23.32 27.61 5.77
C PHE A 291 -24.26 28.74 6.16
N LEU A 292 -25.23 29.03 5.27
CA LEU A 292 -26.41 29.91 5.44
C LEU A 292 -26.29 31.36 4.91
N GLY A 293 -26.09 31.52 3.59
CA GLY A 293 -26.75 32.60 2.84
C GLY A 293 -25.98 33.90 2.55
N GLU A 294 -24.81 34.14 3.13
CA GLU A 294 -23.99 35.31 2.80
C GLU A 294 -22.78 34.94 1.94
N TRP A 295 -22.98 34.81 0.63
CA TRP A 295 -21.90 34.72 -0.38
C TRP A 295 -21.20 36.07 -0.56
N ARG A 296 -20.59 36.63 0.50
CA ARG A 296 -19.81 37.86 0.37
C ARG A 296 -18.40 37.53 -0.12
N LEU A 297 -18.20 37.62 -1.43
CA LEU A 297 -16.89 37.61 -2.11
C LEU A 297 -15.91 38.68 -1.56
N SER A 298 -16.39 39.66 -0.79
CA SER A 298 -15.63 40.83 -0.35
C SER A 298 -14.59 40.58 0.75
N THR A 299 -14.52 39.39 1.37
CA THR A 299 -13.51 39.08 2.40
C THR A 299 -12.23 38.46 1.84
N VAL A 300 -12.21 38.07 0.55
CA VAL A 300 -11.09 37.36 -0.09
C VAL A 300 -9.80 38.20 -0.12
N PHE A 301 -9.92 39.54 -0.14
CA PHE A 301 -8.77 40.45 -0.22
C PHE A 301 -8.58 41.32 1.03
N SER A 302 -9.22 41.01 2.16
CA SER A 302 -8.93 41.78 3.37
C SER A 302 -7.56 41.38 3.93
N PRO A 303 -6.56 42.29 4.02
CA PRO A 303 -5.24 41.97 4.58
C PRO A 303 -5.33 41.50 6.04
N ARG A 304 -6.41 41.87 6.75
CA ARG A 304 -6.71 41.43 8.12
C ARG A 304 -7.18 39.97 8.22
N ALA A 305 -7.58 39.35 7.10
CA ALA A 305 -7.98 37.95 7.07
C ALA A 305 -6.79 36.97 6.95
N LEU A 306 -5.62 37.46 6.50
CA LEU A 306 -4.38 36.69 6.37
C LEU A 306 -3.52 36.68 7.65
N SER A 307 -3.87 37.42 8.69
CA SER A 307 -3.04 37.53 9.91
C SER A 307 -3.08 36.30 10.81
N ASP A 308 -3.93 35.31 10.51
CA ASP A 308 -4.08 34.10 11.33
C ASP A 308 -3.27 32.93 10.75
N PRO A 309 -2.18 32.52 11.41
CA PRO A 309 -1.32 31.44 10.91
C PRO A 309 -2.03 30.10 10.83
N ALA A 310 -2.99 29.84 11.73
CA ALA A 310 -3.78 28.61 11.71
C ALA A 310 -4.59 28.53 10.41
N ARG A 311 -5.15 29.65 9.94
CA ARG A 311 -5.88 29.71 8.68
C ARG A 311 -4.97 29.58 7.47
N ILE A 312 -3.83 30.25 7.44
CA ILE A 312 -2.84 30.11 6.35
C ILE A 312 -2.47 28.63 6.22
N LEU A 313 -2.10 28.00 7.32
CA LEU A 313 -1.69 26.62 7.32
C LEU A 313 -2.84 25.69 6.92
N THR A 314 -4.05 25.92 7.44
CA THR A 314 -5.23 25.14 7.07
C THR A 314 -5.50 25.22 5.57
N ARG A 315 -5.44 26.42 4.97
CA ARG A 315 -5.63 26.60 3.53
C ARG A 315 -4.55 25.87 2.75
N ILE A 316 -3.28 26.06 3.10
CA ILE A 316 -2.15 25.36 2.47
C ILE A 316 -2.33 23.85 2.55
N THR A 317 -2.59 23.29 3.74
CA THR A 317 -2.84 21.86 3.93
C THR A 317 -4.01 21.39 3.08
N THR A 318 -5.13 22.11 3.07
CA THR A 318 -6.33 21.72 2.32
C THR A 318 -6.06 21.70 0.81
N TRP A 319 -5.29 22.66 0.29
CA TRP A 319 -4.90 22.69 -1.12
C TRP A 319 -3.89 21.60 -1.50
N VAL A 320 -2.85 21.39 -0.68
CA VAL A 320 -1.92 20.27 -0.86
C VAL A 320 -2.67 18.95 -0.90
N CYS A 321 -3.63 18.79 0.01
CA CYS A 321 -4.39 17.56 0.07
C CYS A 321 -5.43 17.43 -1.04
N LEU A 322 -5.99 18.52 -1.57
CA LEU A 322 -6.74 18.49 -2.83
C LEU A 322 -5.85 17.93 -3.95
N GLY A 323 -4.61 18.44 -4.09
CA GLY A 323 -3.64 17.94 -5.06
C GLY A 323 -3.39 16.43 -4.92
N GLY A 324 -3.14 15.96 -3.69
CA GLY A 324 -2.97 14.53 -3.41
C GLY A 324 -4.23 13.71 -3.67
N THR A 325 -5.41 14.21 -3.31
CA THR A 325 -6.70 13.56 -3.58
C THR A 325 -6.97 13.46 -5.07
N VAL A 326 -6.64 14.48 -5.86
CA VAL A 326 -6.75 14.44 -7.32
C VAL A 326 -5.79 13.40 -7.89
N ALA A 327 -4.55 13.33 -7.42
CA ALA A 327 -3.59 12.31 -7.85
C ALA A 327 -4.13 10.89 -7.58
N VAL A 328 -4.42 10.57 -6.32
CA VAL A 328 -4.99 9.26 -5.91
C VAL A 328 -6.30 8.97 -6.63
N GLY A 329 -7.17 9.96 -6.79
CA GLY A 329 -8.46 9.83 -7.46
C GLY A 329 -8.31 9.53 -8.96
N LEU A 330 -7.32 10.12 -9.63
CA LEU A 330 -7.00 9.82 -11.03
C LEU A 330 -6.44 8.41 -11.17
N ASP A 331 -5.59 7.95 -10.25
CA ASP A 331 -5.04 6.59 -10.31
C ASP A 331 -6.11 5.55 -9.99
N ALA A 332 -6.95 5.81 -8.99
CA ALA A 332 -8.12 5.02 -8.68
C ALA A 332 -9.06 4.92 -9.89
N LEU A 333 -9.33 6.04 -10.57
CA LEU A 333 -10.15 6.08 -11.78
C LEU A 333 -9.47 5.34 -12.93
N GLN A 334 -8.15 5.49 -13.10
CA GLN A 334 -7.39 4.78 -14.12
C GLN A 334 -7.42 3.28 -13.88
N LEU A 335 -7.21 2.83 -12.64
CA LEU A 335 -7.30 1.41 -12.26
C LEU A 335 -8.73 0.88 -12.45
N ALA A 336 -9.75 1.67 -12.10
CA ALA A 336 -11.14 1.35 -12.37
C ALA A 336 -11.41 1.20 -13.87
N LEU A 337 -10.98 2.17 -14.69
CA LEU A 337 -11.13 2.13 -16.14
C LEU A 337 -10.35 0.97 -16.77
N GLN A 338 -9.14 0.70 -16.29
CA GLN A 338 -8.35 -0.47 -16.71
C GLN A 338 -9.05 -1.76 -16.28
N GLY A 339 -9.63 -1.82 -15.09
CA GLY A 339 -10.43 -2.94 -14.62
C GLY A 339 -11.63 -3.18 -15.54
N ILE A 340 -12.38 -2.13 -15.88
CA ILE A 340 -13.51 -2.14 -16.83
C ILE A 340 -13.06 -2.61 -18.21
N TRP A 341 -12.00 -2.01 -18.75
CA TRP A 341 -11.53 -2.29 -20.10
C TRP A 341 -10.92 -3.68 -20.21
N TYR A 342 -10.09 -4.08 -19.27
CA TYR A 342 -9.38 -5.37 -19.29
C TYR A 342 -10.09 -6.45 -18.47
N HIS A 343 -11.40 -6.29 -18.20
CA HIS A 343 -12.14 -7.30 -17.45
C HIS A 343 -12.31 -8.59 -18.28
N PRO A 344 -11.90 -9.77 -17.77
CA PRO A 344 -12.02 -11.03 -18.51
C PRO A 344 -13.44 -11.33 -18.99
N ARG A 345 -14.49 -11.14 -18.16
CA ARG A 345 -15.88 -11.38 -18.58
C ARG A 345 -16.31 -10.50 -19.75
N ARG A 346 -15.92 -9.22 -19.76
CA ARG A 346 -16.26 -8.32 -20.88
C ARG A 346 -15.45 -8.64 -22.13
N MET A 347 -14.23 -9.15 -21.96
CA MET A 347 -13.46 -9.69 -23.08
C MET A 347 -14.12 -10.94 -23.65
N ILE A 348 -14.71 -11.82 -22.82
CA ILE A 348 -15.50 -12.99 -23.26
C ILE A 348 -16.80 -12.57 -23.96
N GLU A 349 -17.55 -11.62 -23.41
CA GLU A 349 -18.85 -11.18 -23.95
C GLU A 349 -18.71 -10.37 -25.24
N GLY A 350 -17.69 -9.52 -25.36
CA GLY A 350 -17.47 -8.66 -26.54
C GLY A 350 -16.58 -9.28 -27.62
N GLU A 351 -15.35 -9.68 -27.26
CA GLU A 351 -14.37 -10.25 -28.20
C GLU A 351 -14.43 -11.78 -28.23
N GLY A 352 -14.86 -12.43 -27.14
CA GLY A 352 -15.11 -13.86 -27.14
C GLY A 352 -16.28 -14.24 -28.04
N GLN A 353 -17.16 -13.31 -28.43
CA GLN A 353 -18.13 -13.48 -29.52
C GLN A 353 -17.52 -13.29 -30.92
N SER A 354 -16.48 -12.47 -31.10
CA SER A 354 -15.76 -12.38 -32.38
C SER A 354 -14.72 -13.49 -32.56
N LEU A 355 -14.25 -14.07 -31.46
CA LEU A 355 -13.43 -15.29 -31.39
C LEU A 355 -14.28 -16.54 -31.08
N ALA A 356 -15.60 -16.40 -30.92
CA ALA A 356 -16.54 -17.49 -30.68
C ALA A 356 -16.55 -18.47 -31.86
N PRO A 357 -16.98 -19.72 -31.65
CA PRO A 357 -16.95 -20.80 -32.65
C PRO A 357 -17.67 -20.54 -33.99
N ALA A 358 -18.35 -19.40 -34.17
CA ALA A 358 -18.99 -19.01 -35.42
C ALA A 358 -18.03 -18.40 -36.46
N ALA A 359 -16.85 -17.90 -36.04
CA ALA A 359 -15.81 -17.48 -36.98
C ALA A 359 -15.08 -18.72 -37.52
N SER A 360 -15.05 -18.91 -38.84
CA SER A 360 -14.37 -20.05 -39.46
C SER A 360 -12.92 -20.16 -38.97
N PHE A 361 -12.42 -21.38 -38.79
CA PHE A 361 -11.04 -21.66 -38.36
C PHE A 361 -10.00 -20.83 -39.14
N GLU A 362 -10.27 -20.58 -40.42
CA GLU A 362 -9.45 -19.76 -41.33
C GLU A 362 -9.28 -18.31 -40.88
N THR A 363 -10.30 -17.70 -40.26
CA THR A 363 -10.24 -16.31 -39.80
C THR A 363 -9.63 -16.15 -38.41
N ARG A 364 -9.79 -17.17 -37.55
CA ARG A 364 -9.32 -17.14 -36.16
C ARG A 364 -7.81 -17.37 -36.05
N ARG A 365 -7.28 -18.34 -36.80
CA ARG A 365 -5.86 -18.76 -36.71
C ARG A 365 -4.87 -17.62 -36.98
N PRO A 366 -5.06 -16.73 -37.98
CA PRO A 366 -4.18 -15.58 -38.21
C PRO A 366 -4.12 -14.60 -37.03
N VAL A 367 -5.25 -14.37 -36.36
CA VAL A 367 -5.34 -13.46 -35.19
C VAL A 367 -4.60 -14.05 -34.00
N GLU A 368 -4.79 -15.34 -33.72
CA GLU A 368 -4.08 -16.04 -32.65
C GLU A 368 -2.57 -16.06 -32.90
N ILE A 369 -2.13 -16.36 -34.14
CA ILE A 369 -0.72 -16.29 -34.52
C ILE A 369 -0.14 -14.88 -34.30
N ARG A 370 -0.89 -13.83 -34.65
CA ARG A 370 -0.47 -12.44 -34.43
C ARG A 370 -0.33 -12.13 -32.94
N CYS A 371 -1.31 -12.53 -32.12
CA CYS A 371 -1.28 -12.38 -30.66
C CYS A 371 -0.07 -13.09 -30.05
N ARG A 372 0.20 -14.35 -30.45
CA ARG A 372 1.38 -15.10 -29.97
C ARG A 372 2.70 -14.45 -30.35
N ARG A 373 2.82 -13.94 -31.58
CA ARG A 373 4.02 -13.20 -32.01
C ARG A 373 4.21 -11.91 -31.21
N GLN A 374 3.12 -11.17 -30.97
CA GLN A 374 3.15 -9.96 -30.14
C GLN A 374 3.52 -10.28 -28.69
N LEU A 375 2.97 -11.36 -28.14
CA LEU A 375 3.29 -11.86 -26.80
C LEU A 375 4.78 -12.20 -26.66
N VAL A 376 5.33 -13.01 -27.57
CA VAL A 376 6.75 -13.39 -27.54
C VAL A 376 7.65 -12.15 -27.69
N ARG A 377 7.36 -11.24 -28.64
CA ARG A 377 8.14 -10.00 -28.80
C ARG A 377 8.08 -9.12 -27.56
N GLY A 378 6.89 -8.94 -26.96
CA GLY A 378 6.74 -8.12 -25.76
C GLY A 378 7.47 -8.71 -24.56
N LEU A 379 7.38 -10.02 -24.36
CA LEU A 379 8.13 -10.72 -23.32
C LEU A 379 9.64 -10.65 -23.55
N GLU A 380 10.12 -10.72 -24.80
CA GLU A 380 11.54 -10.55 -25.12
C GLU A 380 12.07 -9.20 -24.64
N HIS A 381 11.31 -8.13 -24.86
CA HIS A 381 11.68 -6.78 -24.42
C HIS A 381 11.74 -6.70 -22.89
N LEU A 382 10.77 -7.28 -22.19
CA LEU A 382 10.76 -7.32 -20.73
C LEU A 382 11.92 -8.15 -20.18
N PHE A 383 12.22 -9.32 -20.77
CA PHE A 383 13.35 -10.16 -20.39
C PHE A 383 14.71 -9.50 -20.62
N LYS A 384 14.88 -8.81 -21.76
CA LYS A 384 16.11 -8.04 -22.03
C LYS A 384 16.35 -6.98 -20.96
N ARG A 385 15.28 -6.37 -20.42
CA ARG A 385 15.40 -5.43 -19.29
C ARG A 385 15.68 -6.13 -17.98
N ALA A 386 14.98 -7.25 -17.70
CA ALA A 386 15.23 -8.07 -16.53
C ALA A 386 16.70 -8.52 -16.46
N ALA A 387 17.27 -8.95 -17.59
CA ALA A 387 18.66 -9.38 -17.70
C ALA A 387 19.69 -8.26 -17.45
N ARG A 388 19.31 -6.98 -17.67
CA ARG A 388 20.18 -5.83 -17.34
C ARG A 388 20.22 -5.54 -15.84
N ARG A 389 19.22 -5.98 -15.06
CA ARG A 389 19.19 -5.81 -13.60
C ARG A 389 20.09 -6.86 -12.93
N ARG A 390 20.90 -6.41 -11.95
CA ARG A 390 21.69 -7.29 -11.08
C ARG A 390 20.79 -7.87 -9.99
N LEU A 391 19.96 -8.84 -10.36
CA LEU A 391 19.16 -9.59 -9.38
C LEU A 391 20.07 -10.54 -8.55
N PRO A 392 19.59 -11.17 -7.48
CA PRO A 392 20.29 -12.27 -6.81
C PRO A 392 20.39 -13.51 -7.70
N ALA A 393 21.34 -14.41 -7.43
CA ALA A 393 21.46 -15.68 -8.18
C ALA A 393 20.26 -16.61 -7.97
N ASN A 394 19.68 -16.58 -6.76
CA ASN A 394 18.56 -17.43 -6.34
C ASN A 394 17.19 -16.76 -6.55
N SER A 395 17.12 -15.78 -7.45
CA SER A 395 15.86 -15.10 -7.78
C SER A 395 15.29 -15.62 -9.09
N GLY A 396 14.01 -15.32 -9.29
CA GLY A 396 13.26 -15.53 -10.50
C GLY A 396 12.36 -14.36 -10.83
N LEU A 397 11.59 -14.57 -11.89
CA LEU A 397 10.66 -13.64 -12.48
C LEU A 397 9.25 -14.21 -12.38
N LEU A 398 8.30 -13.39 -11.94
CA LEU A 398 6.88 -13.71 -11.86
C LEU A 398 6.15 -13.07 -13.03
N LEU A 399 5.52 -13.90 -13.85
CA LEU A 399 4.73 -13.51 -15.00
C LEU A 399 3.26 -13.88 -14.77
N GLY A 400 2.40 -12.85 -14.72
CA GLY A 400 0.96 -12.97 -14.52
C GLY A 400 0.17 -12.04 -15.43
N LEU A 401 0.41 -12.10 -16.75
CA LEU A 401 -0.16 -11.18 -17.74
C LEU A 401 -1.70 -11.14 -17.76
N GLN A 402 -2.31 -12.28 -17.42
CA GLN A 402 -3.74 -12.50 -17.35
C GLN A 402 -4.40 -11.79 -16.16
N HIS A 403 -3.62 -11.37 -15.17
CA HIS A 403 -4.12 -10.74 -13.97
C HIS A 403 -4.07 -9.22 -14.12
N TRP A 404 -5.20 -8.55 -13.93
CA TRP A 404 -5.31 -7.11 -14.15
C TRP A 404 -4.52 -6.28 -13.12
N PHE A 405 -4.33 -6.80 -11.91
CA PHE A 405 -3.56 -6.17 -10.82
C PHE A 405 -2.06 -6.51 -10.85
N VAL A 406 -1.64 -7.53 -11.60
CA VAL A 406 -0.22 -7.74 -11.88
C VAL A 406 0.14 -6.77 -13.00
N ALA A 407 0.54 -5.57 -12.60
CA ALA A 407 0.73 -4.48 -13.54
C ALA A 407 1.90 -4.74 -14.51
N GLY A 408 2.90 -5.55 -14.16
CA GLY A 408 4.00 -5.94 -15.05
C GLY A 408 4.78 -7.16 -14.55
N LEU A 409 5.91 -7.48 -15.22
CA LEU A 409 6.78 -8.61 -14.86
C LEU A 409 7.40 -8.34 -13.48
N ARG A 410 7.30 -9.24 -12.50
CA ARG A 410 7.88 -9.00 -11.16
C ARG A 410 9.07 -9.89 -10.87
N THR A 411 9.87 -9.58 -9.84
CA THR A 411 10.84 -10.53 -9.27
C THR A 411 10.36 -11.04 -7.91
N ASP A 412 10.81 -12.23 -7.53
CA ASP A 412 10.64 -12.80 -6.19
C ASP A 412 11.76 -12.37 -5.21
N ALA A 413 12.77 -11.62 -5.67
CA ALA A 413 13.86 -11.19 -4.82
C ALA A 413 13.33 -10.30 -3.68
N ASN A 414 13.76 -10.58 -2.44
CA ASN A 414 13.36 -9.81 -1.27
C ASN A 414 13.56 -8.30 -1.47
N GLU A 415 12.63 -7.52 -0.94
CA GLU A 415 12.61 -6.05 -1.00
C GLU A 415 13.93 -5.42 -0.50
N ASP A 416 14.63 -6.10 0.42
CA ASP A 416 15.95 -5.72 0.95
C ASP A 416 17.03 -5.54 -0.13
N TYR A 417 16.89 -6.16 -1.31
CA TYR A 417 17.84 -6.00 -2.41
C TYR A 417 17.61 -4.73 -3.26
N PHE A 418 16.44 -4.10 -3.13
CA PHE A 418 16.07 -2.90 -3.88
C PHE A 418 16.43 -1.60 -3.16
N HIS A 419 17.44 -1.61 -2.30
CA HIS A 419 18.01 -0.39 -1.69
C HIS A 419 18.75 0.53 -2.68
N ASP A 420 18.65 0.30 -3.99
CA ASP A 420 19.08 1.29 -4.98
C ASP A 420 18.14 2.52 -4.91
N ARG A 421 18.75 3.71 -4.95
CA ARG A 421 18.15 5.02 -4.57
C ARG A 421 16.89 5.47 -5.35
N ASP A 422 16.43 4.69 -6.31
CA ASP A 422 15.31 5.03 -7.20
C ASP A 422 14.10 4.09 -7.02
N ALA A 423 14.05 3.31 -5.92
CA ALA A 423 12.96 2.37 -5.72
C ALA A 423 11.63 3.05 -5.33
N THR A 424 10.68 3.04 -6.26
CA THR A 424 9.30 3.50 -6.08
C THR A 424 8.47 2.47 -5.29
N VAL A 425 7.32 2.85 -4.73
CA VAL A 425 6.41 1.90 -4.03
C VAL A 425 5.90 0.78 -4.97
N PHE A 426 6.10 0.91 -6.28
CA PHE A 426 5.78 -0.09 -7.30
C PHE A 426 6.99 -0.90 -7.81
N ASP A 427 8.15 -0.81 -7.14
CA ASP A 427 9.45 -1.29 -7.65
C ASP A 427 9.62 -2.79 -7.89
N GLY A 428 8.64 -3.58 -7.47
CA GLY A 428 8.60 -4.99 -7.85
C GLY A 428 8.45 -5.21 -9.35
N ILE A 429 8.08 -4.19 -10.16
CA ILE A 429 7.85 -4.34 -11.60
C ILE A 429 9.13 -4.09 -12.41
N ILE A 430 9.52 -5.09 -13.19
CA ILE A 430 10.62 -5.07 -14.14
C ILE A 430 10.13 -4.59 -15.50
N GLY A 431 10.59 -3.40 -15.87
CA GLY A 431 10.27 -2.79 -17.15
C GLY A 431 8.87 -2.20 -17.18
N ARG A 432 8.22 -2.25 -18.36
CA ARG A 432 6.94 -1.59 -18.57
C ARG A 432 5.77 -2.39 -18.04
N PRO A 433 4.71 -1.72 -17.58
CA PRO A 433 3.49 -2.42 -17.26
C PRO A 433 2.90 -3.09 -18.51
N PHE A 434 2.30 -4.25 -18.31
CA PHE A 434 1.79 -5.12 -19.35
C PHE A 434 0.82 -4.43 -20.31
N HIS A 435 -0.02 -3.52 -19.83
CA HIS A 435 -0.98 -2.80 -20.67
C HIS A 435 -0.32 -1.88 -21.71
N ARG A 436 0.95 -1.49 -21.52
CA ARG A 436 1.74 -0.72 -22.50
C ARG A 436 2.52 -1.61 -23.47
N VAL A 437 2.78 -2.86 -23.09
CA VAL A 437 3.58 -3.80 -23.88
C VAL A 437 2.70 -4.68 -24.76
N PHE A 438 1.55 -5.08 -24.24
CA PHE A 438 0.64 -6.03 -24.86
C PHE A 438 -0.69 -5.37 -25.18
N SER A 439 -1.18 -5.59 -26.40
CA SER A 439 -2.56 -5.22 -26.75
C SER A 439 -3.55 -5.99 -25.88
N ARG A 440 -4.77 -5.44 -25.74
CA ARG A 440 -5.88 -6.10 -25.04
C ARG A 440 -6.12 -7.53 -25.55
N GLN A 441 -6.16 -7.70 -26.88
CA GLN A 441 -6.33 -8.99 -27.54
C GLN A 441 -5.22 -9.98 -27.19
N THR A 442 -3.97 -9.53 -27.13
CA THR A 442 -2.85 -10.40 -26.76
C THR A 442 -2.97 -10.89 -25.32
N ARG A 443 -3.37 -10.01 -24.40
CA ARG A 443 -3.60 -10.37 -22.99
C ARG A 443 -4.76 -11.33 -22.83
N PHE A 444 -5.86 -11.10 -23.56
CA PHE A 444 -7.01 -11.99 -23.56
C PHE A 444 -6.67 -13.37 -24.09
N HIS A 445 -5.98 -13.45 -25.23
CA HIS A 445 -5.54 -14.72 -25.79
C HIS A 445 -4.61 -15.48 -24.82
N PHE A 446 -3.69 -14.76 -24.16
CA PHE A 446 -2.85 -15.37 -23.13
C PHE A 446 -3.66 -15.89 -21.94
N TRP A 447 -4.66 -15.13 -21.47
CA TRP A 447 -5.59 -15.58 -20.44
C TRP A 447 -6.38 -16.82 -20.86
N GLN A 448 -6.82 -16.93 -22.12
CA GLN A 448 -7.49 -18.13 -22.63
C GLN A 448 -6.57 -19.35 -22.55
N ILE A 449 -5.32 -19.20 -22.99
CA ILE A 449 -4.31 -20.26 -22.94
C ILE A 449 -4.05 -20.66 -21.49
N THR A 450 -3.73 -19.72 -20.60
CA THR A 450 -3.40 -20.06 -19.21
C THR A 450 -4.60 -20.62 -18.44
N SER A 451 -5.81 -20.13 -18.71
CA SER A 451 -7.03 -20.67 -18.08
C SER A 451 -7.34 -22.10 -18.56
N ALA A 452 -7.22 -22.35 -19.87
CA ALA A 452 -7.39 -23.68 -20.45
C ALA A 452 -6.37 -24.68 -19.89
N LEU A 453 -5.14 -24.23 -19.64
CA LEU A 453 -4.08 -25.03 -19.05
C LEU A 453 -4.13 -25.07 -17.50
N GLN A 454 -5.06 -24.36 -16.87
CA GLN A 454 -5.17 -24.18 -15.41
C GLN A 454 -3.89 -23.63 -14.76
N ILE A 455 -3.19 -22.73 -15.44
CA ILE A 455 -1.98 -22.07 -14.92
C ILE A 455 -2.36 -20.71 -14.36
N ASP A 456 -2.22 -20.55 -13.04
CA ASP A 456 -2.54 -19.29 -12.35
C ASP A 456 -1.38 -18.30 -12.48
N LEU A 457 -0.13 -18.76 -12.39
CA LEU A 457 1.06 -17.89 -12.42
C LEU A 457 2.23 -18.62 -13.06
N ILE A 458 3.14 -17.90 -13.69
CA ILE A 458 4.38 -18.47 -14.23
C ILE A 458 5.56 -17.90 -13.46
N TYR A 459 6.33 -18.78 -12.82
CA TYR A 459 7.60 -18.45 -12.18
C TYR A 459 8.75 -18.86 -13.09
N ILE A 460 9.75 -18.01 -13.27
CA ILE A 460 10.85 -18.24 -14.21
C ILE A 460 12.16 -17.97 -13.49
N GLU A 461 12.93 -19.03 -13.23
CA GLU A 461 14.25 -18.91 -12.62
C GLU A 461 15.14 -17.99 -13.48
N ARG A 462 15.90 -17.11 -12.84
CA ARG A 462 16.73 -16.13 -13.55
C ARG A 462 17.71 -16.75 -14.54
N SER A 463 18.21 -17.94 -14.24
CA SER A 463 19.18 -18.65 -15.08
C SER A 463 18.56 -19.17 -16.40
N VAL A 464 17.24 -19.10 -16.55
CA VAL A 464 16.51 -19.44 -17.78
C VAL A 464 16.58 -18.28 -18.76
N SER A 465 17.30 -18.50 -19.86
CA SER A 465 17.34 -17.52 -20.95
C SER A 465 15.97 -17.38 -21.63
N PHE A 466 15.69 -16.19 -22.18
CA PHE A 466 14.43 -15.97 -22.90
C PHE A 466 14.22 -16.97 -24.05
N LYS A 467 15.28 -17.33 -24.79
CA LYS A 467 15.21 -18.35 -25.86
C LYS A 467 14.69 -19.69 -25.36
N ARG A 468 15.08 -20.07 -24.14
CA ARG A 468 14.65 -21.30 -23.48
C ARG A 468 13.20 -21.20 -23.01
N PHE A 469 12.83 -20.07 -22.40
CA PHE A 469 11.44 -19.81 -22.00
C PHE A 469 10.47 -19.79 -23.20
N VAL A 470 10.89 -19.29 -24.36
CA VAL A 470 10.08 -19.35 -25.60
C VAL A 470 9.73 -20.78 -26.00
N LYS A 471 10.58 -21.78 -25.72
CA LYS A 471 10.24 -23.18 -25.97
C LYS A 471 9.06 -23.63 -25.11
N VAL A 472 9.04 -23.23 -23.83
CA VAL A 472 7.93 -23.50 -22.90
C VAL A 472 6.64 -22.85 -23.40
N LEU A 473 6.70 -21.58 -23.83
CA LEU A 473 5.52 -20.89 -24.39
C LEU A 473 5.00 -21.58 -25.65
N ARG A 474 5.88 -22.05 -26.54
CA ARG A 474 5.47 -22.81 -27.73
C ARG A 474 4.76 -24.10 -27.36
N GLN A 475 5.28 -24.83 -26.38
CA GLN A 475 4.62 -26.04 -25.86
C GLN A 475 3.24 -25.71 -25.28
N MET A 476 3.12 -24.62 -24.51
CA MET A 476 1.82 -24.16 -23.99
C MET A 476 0.83 -23.87 -25.13
N PHE A 477 1.29 -23.20 -26.20
CA PHE A 477 0.45 -22.92 -27.37
C PHE A 477 0.02 -24.19 -28.10
N GLU A 478 0.91 -25.17 -28.22
CA GLU A 478 0.64 -26.45 -28.87
C GLU A 478 -0.37 -27.28 -28.08
N ILE A 479 -0.20 -27.39 -26.76
CA ILE A 479 -1.16 -28.09 -25.88
C ILE A 479 -2.54 -27.42 -25.98
N TYR A 480 -2.57 -26.08 -25.97
CA TYR A 480 -3.81 -25.33 -26.15
C TYR A 480 -4.46 -25.59 -27.52
N ASP A 481 -3.68 -25.63 -28.61
CA ASP A 481 -4.19 -25.88 -29.96
C ASP A 481 -4.75 -27.30 -30.13
N MET A 482 -4.09 -28.29 -29.53
CA MET A 482 -4.49 -29.70 -29.65
C MET A 482 -5.72 -30.03 -28.81
N HIS A 483 -5.81 -29.47 -27.58
CA HIS A 483 -6.81 -29.90 -26.61
C HIS A 483 -7.88 -28.86 -26.31
N GLY A 484 -7.69 -27.58 -26.68
CA GLY A 484 -8.67 -26.53 -26.43
C GLY A 484 -9.08 -26.37 -24.97
N GLY A 485 -8.25 -26.85 -24.02
CA GLY A 485 -8.54 -26.86 -22.58
C GLY A 485 -9.30 -28.08 -22.05
N THR A 486 -9.53 -29.14 -22.85
CA THR A 486 -10.14 -30.39 -22.35
C THR A 486 -9.18 -31.22 -21.51
N VAL A 487 -7.87 -31.11 -21.77
CA VAL A 487 -6.80 -31.84 -21.08
C VAL A 487 -5.96 -30.85 -20.28
N ARG A 488 -5.58 -31.23 -19.05
CA ARG A 488 -4.77 -30.38 -18.19
C ARG A 488 -3.30 -30.43 -18.61
N ALA A 489 -2.56 -29.37 -18.32
CA ALA A 489 -1.14 -29.29 -18.67
C ALA A 489 -0.27 -30.33 -17.95
N GLU A 490 -0.72 -30.83 -16.80
CA GLU A 490 -0.02 -31.86 -16.01
C GLU A 490 0.01 -33.23 -16.70
N ASP A 491 -1.08 -33.59 -17.39
CA ASP A 491 -1.27 -34.93 -17.96
C ASP A 491 -0.36 -35.20 -19.16
N LEU A 492 0.11 -34.14 -19.83
CA LEU A 492 0.92 -34.24 -21.05
C LEU A 492 2.40 -34.11 -20.78
N HIS A 493 2.77 -33.59 -19.58
CA HIS A 493 4.12 -33.25 -19.13
C HIS A 493 4.90 -32.34 -20.13
N PHE A 494 5.61 -31.33 -19.63
CA PHE A 494 6.50 -30.50 -20.47
C PHE A 494 7.79 -31.27 -20.82
N GLN A 495 7.67 -32.42 -21.51
CA GLN A 495 8.76 -33.32 -21.86
C GLN A 495 9.51 -32.85 -23.11
N GLY A 496 10.77 -33.28 -23.25
CA GLY A 496 11.59 -33.01 -24.44
C GLY A 496 12.13 -31.57 -24.55
N LEU A 497 11.89 -30.70 -23.56
CA LEU A 497 12.39 -29.34 -23.56
C LEU A 497 13.86 -29.27 -23.15
N THR A 498 14.77 -29.33 -24.13
CA THR A 498 16.22 -29.26 -23.87
C THR A 498 16.65 -27.98 -23.13
N GLY A 499 17.29 -28.16 -21.97
CA GLY A 499 17.92 -27.12 -21.16
C GLY A 499 16.98 -26.41 -20.17
N VAL A 500 15.75 -26.89 -20.02
CA VAL A 500 14.72 -26.32 -19.14
C VAL A 500 13.95 -27.43 -18.44
N ARG A 501 13.81 -27.31 -17.13
CA ARG A 501 12.91 -28.17 -16.35
C ARG A 501 11.66 -27.37 -16.01
N VAL A 502 10.50 -27.86 -16.40
CA VAL A 502 9.22 -27.23 -16.09
C VAL A 502 8.51 -28.08 -15.05
N ILE A 503 8.09 -27.45 -13.96
CA ILE A 503 7.39 -28.10 -12.86
C ILE A 503 6.12 -27.29 -12.64
N ILE A 504 4.97 -27.94 -12.73
CA ILE A 504 3.72 -27.34 -12.26
C ILE A 504 3.68 -27.64 -10.77
N HIS A 505 3.93 -26.62 -9.96
CA HIS A 505 3.74 -26.74 -8.53
C HIS A 505 2.30 -26.37 -8.25
N ASP A 506 1.53 -27.39 -7.89
CA ASP A 506 0.29 -27.18 -7.17
C ASP A 506 0.69 -26.93 -5.73
N ILE A 507 0.79 -25.66 -5.35
CA ILE A 507 0.90 -25.32 -3.94
C ILE A 507 -0.33 -25.98 -3.30
N ALA A 508 -0.16 -27.03 -2.50
CA ALA A 508 -1.30 -27.70 -1.91
C ALA A 508 -1.74 -26.91 -0.69
N ALA A 509 -3.02 -27.00 -0.36
CA ALA A 509 -3.49 -26.39 0.85
C ALA A 509 -2.81 -26.99 2.07
N GLY A 510 -2.22 -26.14 2.90
CA GLY A 510 -1.44 -26.46 4.09
C GLY A 510 0.07 -26.49 3.88
N THR A 511 0.56 -26.39 2.63
CA THR A 511 2.00 -26.50 2.34
C THR A 511 2.77 -25.23 2.66
N ILE A 512 2.13 -24.07 2.54
CA ILE A 512 2.64 -22.85 3.16
C ILE A 512 2.32 -23.01 4.64
N GLN A 513 3.20 -23.72 5.36
CA GLN A 513 3.14 -23.70 6.81
C GLN A 513 3.20 -22.23 7.21
N PRO A 514 2.19 -21.70 7.92
CA PRO A 514 2.36 -20.41 8.57
C PRO A 514 3.65 -20.52 9.39
N PRO A 515 4.51 -19.49 9.39
CA PRO A 515 5.75 -19.52 10.17
C PRO A 515 5.41 -20.04 11.56
N GLU A 516 6.07 -21.11 12.01
CA GLU A 516 5.78 -21.76 13.29
C GLU A 516 5.83 -20.68 14.38
N PHE A 517 4.67 -20.20 14.80
CA PHE A 517 4.59 -19.30 15.92
C PHE A 517 4.93 -20.17 17.14
N GLU A 518 6.14 -20.01 17.70
CA GLU A 518 6.68 -20.69 18.90
C GLU A 518 5.84 -20.51 20.19
N ASN A 519 4.58 -20.10 20.08
CA ASN A 519 3.74 -19.77 21.23
C ASN A 519 2.81 -20.95 21.57
N PRO A 520 3.16 -21.81 22.56
CA PRO A 520 2.41 -23.02 22.92
C PRO A 520 0.97 -22.77 23.41
N ARG A 521 0.56 -21.50 23.60
CA ARG A 521 -0.81 -21.13 23.96
C ARG A 521 -1.78 -21.10 22.78
N LEU A 522 -1.29 -21.22 21.54
CA LEU A 522 -2.12 -21.27 20.32
C LEU A 522 -2.38 -22.71 19.81
N ALA A 523 -1.80 -23.74 20.45
CA ALA A 523 -1.92 -25.14 20.04
C ALA A 523 -3.37 -25.70 20.04
N ASN A 524 -4.30 -25.06 20.76
CA ASN A 524 -5.71 -25.45 20.83
C ASN A 524 -6.63 -24.59 19.95
N TYR A 525 -6.09 -23.77 19.04
CA TYR A 525 -6.93 -22.98 18.14
C TYR A 525 -7.39 -23.85 16.96
N PRO A 526 -8.71 -24.11 16.78
CA PRO A 526 -9.20 -24.82 15.61
C PRO A 526 -9.06 -23.87 14.42
N GLU A 527 -7.96 -24.00 13.67
CA GLU A 527 -7.85 -23.33 12.39
C GLU A 527 -8.96 -23.87 11.46
N PRO A 528 -9.75 -22.98 10.83
CA PRO A 528 -10.64 -23.41 9.77
C PRO A 528 -9.82 -24.16 8.73
N GLU A 529 -10.26 -25.34 8.28
CA GLU A 529 -9.60 -26.07 7.20
C GLU A 529 -9.63 -25.21 5.93
N TYR A 530 -8.59 -24.40 5.71
CA TYR A 530 -8.45 -23.56 4.53
C TYR A 530 -7.95 -24.36 3.34
N LYS A 531 -8.55 -25.53 3.09
CA LYS A 531 -8.18 -26.44 1.99
C LYS A 531 -8.23 -25.81 0.58
N GLU A 532 -8.82 -24.63 0.44
CA GLU A 532 -9.16 -24.03 -0.85
C GLU A 532 -8.50 -22.66 -1.10
N LEU A 533 -8.03 -21.98 -0.04
CA LEU A 533 -7.32 -20.68 -0.11
C LEU A 533 -5.85 -20.81 -0.50
N ASP A 534 -5.40 -22.05 -0.58
CA ASP A 534 -4.05 -22.42 -0.21
C ASP A 534 -3.44 -23.24 -1.36
N ARG A 535 -4.06 -23.08 -2.54
CA ARG A 535 -3.58 -23.59 -3.82
C ARG A 535 -3.39 -22.47 -4.81
N ALA A 536 -2.25 -22.45 -5.46
CA ALA A 536 -1.98 -21.68 -6.67
C ALA A 536 -1.25 -22.65 -7.60
N ARG A 537 -1.70 -22.75 -8.85
CA ARG A 537 -0.99 -23.58 -9.84
C ARG A 537 0.09 -22.71 -10.49
N VAL A 538 1.30 -22.85 -9.98
CA VAL A 538 2.45 -22.08 -10.46
C VAL A 538 3.25 -22.93 -11.43
N LEU A 539 3.34 -22.47 -12.68
CA LEU A 539 4.25 -23.05 -13.65
C LEU A 539 5.66 -22.55 -13.36
N HIS A 540 6.46 -23.34 -12.67
CA HIS A 540 7.87 -23.05 -12.44
C HIS A 540 8.70 -23.50 -13.64
N VAL A 541 9.52 -22.58 -14.13
CA VAL A 541 10.45 -22.80 -15.24
C VAL A 541 11.86 -22.64 -14.70
N PHE A 542 12.57 -23.75 -14.57
CA PHE A 542 13.94 -23.81 -14.07
C PHE A 542 14.92 -24.09 -15.20
N ARG A 543 16.18 -23.68 -15.02
CA ARG A 543 17.26 -24.17 -15.87
C ARG A 543 17.51 -25.62 -15.51
N GLU A 544 17.48 -26.47 -16.52
CA GLU A 544 17.97 -27.83 -16.37
C GLU A 544 19.46 -27.75 -16.02
N ARG A 545 19.77 -28.03 -14.76
CA ARG A 545 21.11 -28.35 -14.33
C ARG A 545 21.30 -29.76 -14.83
N GLN A 546 22.25 -29.98 -15.75
CA GLN A 546 22.75 -31.33 -15.94
C GLN A 546 23.05 -31.80 -14.52
N GLU A 547 22.38 -32.86 -14.07
CA GLU A 547 22.88 -33.59 -12.92
C GLU A 547 24.33 -33.86 -13.31
N SER A 548 25.27 -33.07 -12.77
CA SER A 548 26.62 -33.57 -12.57
C SER A 548 26.35 -34.92 -11.95
N GLU A 549 26.77 -35.98 -12.66
CA GLU A 549 26.73 -37.35 -12.17
C GLU A 549 26.77 -37.25 -10.67
N VAL A 550 25.67 -37.61 -10.00
CA VAL A 550 25.82 -38.07 -8.64
C VAL A 550 26.97 -39.04 -8.79
N GLU A 551 28.12 -38.74 -8.20
CA GLU A 551 29.18 -39.72 -8.06
C GLU A 551 28.47 -40.88 -7.38
N THR A 552 27.93 -41.80 -8.18
CA THR A 552 27.62 -43.13 -7.76
C THR A 552 28.92 -43.51 -7.12
N PRO A 553 28.95 -43.74 -5.79
CA PRO A 553 30.21 -44.04 -5.12
C PRO A 553 30.82 -45.13 -5.97
N THR A 554 31.99 -44.85 -6.54
CA THR A 554 32.77 -45.86 -7.26
C THR A 554 32.71 -47.07 -6.34
N PRO A 555 32.19 -48.24 -6.79
CA PRO A 555 32.12 -49.39 -5.90
C PRO A 555 33.52 -49.53 -5.34
N GLY A 556 33.65 -49.27 -4.03
CA GLY A 556 34.96 -49.21 -3.39
C GLY A 556 35.68 -50.48 -3.78
N GLU A 557 36.95 -50.34 -4.16
CA GLU A 557 37.81 -51.48 -4.48
C GLU A 557 37.45 -52.62 -3.54
N SER A 558 36.92 -53.71 -4.10
CA SER A 558 36.66 -54.90 -3.32
C SER A 558 37.98 -55.24 -2.67
N ASN A 559 38.07 -55.10 -1.34
CA ASN A 559 39.12 -55.71 -0.53
C ASN A 559 38.93 -57.23 -0.58
N TRP A 560 39.10 -57.80 -1.77
CA TRP A 560 39.29 -59.21 -1.98
C TRP A 560 40.74 -59.50 -1.56
N ALA A 561 40.95 -59.53 -0.24
CA ALA A 561 42.09 -60.19 0.34
C ALA A 561 41.75 -61.69 0.35
N PRO A 562 42.51 -62.57 -0.32
CA PRO A 562 42.34 -63.99 -0.14
C PRO A 562 42.70 -64.34 1.31
N ASP A 563 41.76 -64.98 2.00
CA ASP A 563 41.96 -65.54 3.33
C ASP A 563 42.99 -66.68 3.23
N LEU A 564 44.25 -66.39 3.57
CA LEU A 564 45.35 -67.35 3.59
C LEU A 564 45.46 -68.10 4.92
N SER A 565 44.44 -68.04 5.79
CA SER A 565 44.44 -68.77 7.08
C SER A 565 44.33 -70.29 6.97
N HIS A 566 44.23 -70.85 5.75
CA HIS A 566 44.24 -72.30 5.50
C HIS A 566 45.53 -72.85 4.86
N LEU A 567 46.60 -72.05 4.81
CA LEU A 567 47.93 -72.52 4.44
C LEU A 567 48.95 -72.08 5.49
N PHE A 568 48.83 -72.61 6.71
CA PHE A 568 49.91 -73.15 7.56
C PHE A 568 49.31 -73.88 8.77
#